data_AF-A0A358SWH7-F1
#
_entry.id   AF-A0A358SWH7-F1
#
_cell.length_a   1.000
_cell.length_b   1.000
_cell.length_c   1.000
_cell.angle_alpha   90.00
_cell.angle_beta   90.00
_cell.angle_gamma   90.00
#
_symmetry.space_group_name_H-M   'P 1'
#
loop_
_entity.id
_entity.type
_entity.pdbx_description
1 polymer ?
#
loop_
_entity_poly.entity_id
_entity_poly.type
_entity_poly.pdbx_seq_one_letter_code
_entity_poly.pdbx_strand_id
1 'polypeptide(L)'
;MGETSNIYIINTMGANKKNIPGLHNFLAVTLVAGIAALLAFPPICAAAGFKMNWVESEVTLDRDGKARVSYSVRWTASGGPLHGFYFEGLQESPVFDRAGAYALDGAGNRYPLEINKLSDKKYDIVLADGRAFTDGKITYFFRYTADLERSGSLALTDFPPSSDPEAPAQVRRAGGGAGDKRLVVFNWAPVQWQDAMAHQAVTVRFPVSAESGKSWDAFPAQAGFRTDKFVNERYLVDYPEVKNAEGERVFSARFFRRGLESRYHFRIQVYLDARYFELKTGAPGALQEAAAQKENPQPAGEKHYLNRYFPGGMLAGLPLDRGGKVLLVSALAAVFCLLPFLIMTVKHRSMLTAQEGLSAVKWDGTEWTPPKLQMGTFRKPGKVSAKLTPIEAGMLLGMPVGELLSLSLANMERKGLLKIKAVEPLCVERKNYAGPGGDPYENVLLNSVKPDGTLDQGAVNETVKTIAAGLEQKLWDCDLAASRTYYKKQLDAYQPGKADTDKDYYWGGYRRRFNGYINPIYARVESVNKDLGAKVPELASSFENFRTTQACYEGAFNRNVCHDACHSACHSACVSAGH
;
A
#
# COMPACT_ATOMS: atom_id res chain seq x y z
N MET A 1 -86.64 48.80 12.55
CA MET A 1 -85.58 48.80 11.52
C MET A 1 -84.69 47.60 11.85
N GLY A 2 -85.12 46.38 11.48
CA GLY A 2 -84.87 45.73 10.18
C GLY A 2 -83.52 45.02 10.26
N GLU A 3 -83.38 43.80 10.81
CA GLU A 3 -83.82 42.47 10.33
C GLU A 3 -83.18 42.04 8.98
N THR A 4 -82.70 40.77 8.93
CA THR A 4 -82.43 39.93 7.73
C THR A 4 -81.17 40.25 6.89
N SER A 5 -80.42 39.34 6.24
CA SER A 5 -80.55 37.89 5.98
C SER A 5 -79.28 37.29 5.34
N ASN A 6 -79.17 35.97 5.43
CA ASN A 6 -78.33 35.04 4.66
C ASN A 6 -78.44 35.16 3.12
N ILE A 7 -77.48 34.56 2.37
CA ILE A 7 -77.60 33.72 1.14
C ILE A 7 -76.16 33.25 0.77
N TYR A 8 -75.74 31.97 0.87
CA TYR A 8 -75.96 30.76 0.05
C TYR A 8 -75.42 30.74 -1.40
N ILE A 9 -74.31 30.01 -1.58
CA ILE A 9 -73.90 29.01 -2.60
C ILE A 9 -74.51 29.09 -4.03
N ILE A 10 -73.65 29.04 -5.07
CA ILE A 10 -73.73 28.09 -6.22
C ILE A 10 -72.34 27.89 -6.85
N ASN A 11 -72.07 26.62 -7.12
CA ASN A 11 -70.89 25.99 -7.71
C ASN A 11 -71.01 26.01 -9.25
N THR A 12 -69.94 26.33 -9.99
CA THR A 12 -69.84 25.94 -11.41
C THR A 12 -68.41 25.64 -11.86
N MET A 13 -68.26 24.38 -12.27
CA MET A 13 -67.50 23.87 -13.41
C MET A 13 -66.01 23.56 -13.26
N GLY A 14 -65.75 22.25 -13.38
CA GLY A 14 -64.44 21.64 -13.42
C GLY A 14 -63.64 22.01 -14.67
N ALA A 15 -62.35 22.25 -14.46
CA ALA A 15 -61.36 22.32 -15.51
C ALA A 15 -60.65 20.96 -15.63
N ASN A 16 -60.91 20.34 -16.78
CA ASN A 16 -60.38 19.08 -17.26
C ASN A 16 -58.83 19.10 -17.31
N LYS A 17 -58.17 18.19 -16.57
CA LYS A 17 -56.71 17.97 -16.64
C LYS A 17 -56.36 17.35 -17.99
N LYS A 18 -55.82 18.15 -18.92
CA LYS A 18 -55.14 17.64 -20.12
C LYS A 18 -53.84 16.94 -19.70
N ASN A 19 -53.80 15.63 -19.85
CA ASN A 19 -52.55 14.86 -19.94
C ASN A 19 -51.67 15.45 -21.05
N ILE A 20 -50.41 15.76 -20.73
CA ILE A 20 -49.38 16.05 -21.73
C ILE A 20 -48.56 14.76 -21.90
N PRO A 21 -48.87 13.89 -22.88
CA PRO A 21 -48.06 12.72 -23.17
C PRO A 21 -46.85 13.18 -23.97
N GLY A 22 -45.66 13.19 -23.37
CA GLY A 22 -44.45 13.53 -24.13
C GLY A 22 -43.16 13.51 -23.35
N LEU A 23 -43.17 13.91 -22.07
CA LEU A 23 -41.91 14.11 -21.33
C LEU A 23 -41.27 12.80 -20.85
N HIS A 24 -42.08 11.78 -20.52
CA HIS A 24 -41.59 10.47 -20.06
C HIS A 24 -40.99 9.65 -21.20
N ASN A 25 -41.57 9.73 -22.41
CA ASN A 25 -41.04 9.04 -23.59
C ASN A 25 -39.75 9.71 -24.10
N PHE A 26 -39.64 11.04 -24.01
CA PHE A 26 -38.42 11.72 -24.44
C PHE A 26 -37.22 11.36 -23.56
N LEU A 27 -37.39 11.31 -22.23
CA LEU A 27 -36.33 10.94 -21.29
C LEU A 27 -35.89 9.47 -21.43
N ALA A 28 -36.86 8.55 -21.60
CA ALA A 28 -36.59 7.14 -21.81
C ALA A 28 -35.87 6.87 -23.14
N VAL A 29 -36.27 7.54 -24.22
CA VAL A 29 -35.63 7.42 -25.53
C VAL A 29 -34.21 8.00 -25.52
N THR A 30 -33.96 9.12 -24.83
CA THR A 30 -32.59 9.66 -24.68
C THR A 30 -31.69 8.79 -23.81
N LEU A 31 -32.23 8.13 -22.78
CA LEU A 31 -31.45 7.22 -21.92
C LEU A 31 -31.07 5.93 -22.66
N VAL A 32 -31.99 5.35 -23.42
CA VAL A 32 -31.75 4.15 -24.23
C VAL A 32 -30.81 4.45 -25.40
N ALA A 33 -30.94 5.63 -26.04
CA ALA A 33 -30.00 6.07 -27.08
C ALA A 33 -28.58 6.32 -26.52
N GLY A 34 -28.46 6.86 -25.30
CA GLY A 34 -27.18 7.04 -24.62
C GLY A 34 -26.51 5.72 -24.24
N ILE A 35 -27.29 4.73 -23.77
CA ILE A 35 -26.79 3.39 -23.45
C ILE A 35 -26.42 2.60 -24.72
N ALA A 36 -27.20 2.73 -25.80
CA ALA A 36 -26.89 2.12 -27.08
C ALA A 36 -25.63 2.74 -27.73
N ALA A 37 -25.39 4.04 -27.55
CA ALA A 37 -24.15 4.70 -27.99
C ALA A 37 -22.91 4.26 -27.19
N LEU A 38 -23.08 3.89 -25.91
CA LEU A 38 -22.00 3.31 -25.08
C LEU A 38 -21.72 1.84 -25.41
N LEU A 39 -22.69 1.11 -25.95
CA LEU A 39 -22.55 -0.30 -26.37
C LEU A 39 -22.12 -0.48 -27.83
N ALA A 40 -22.10 0.60 -28.64
CA ALA A 40 -21.68 0.59 -30.03
C ALA A 40 -20.17 0.79 -30.24
N PHE A 41 -19.36 0.82 -29.17
CA PHE A 41 -17.91 0.74 -29.30
C PHE A 41 -17.50 -0.73 -29.48
N PRO A 42 -16.85 -1.10 -30.60
CA PRO A 42 -16.34 -2.45 -30.73
C PRO A 42 -15.31 -2.69 -29.62
N PRO A 43 -15.24 -3.90 -29.04
CA PRO A 43 -14.17 -4.27 -28.14
C PRO A 43 -12.90 -4.48 -28.96
N ILE A 44 -12.26 -3.39 -29.40
CA ILE A 44 -10.87 -3.47 -29.86
C ILE A 44 -9.99 -3.36 -28.60
N CYS A 45 -10.08 -4.38 -27.77
CA CYS A 45 -9.01 -4.70 -26.82
C CYS A 45 -8.27 -5.91 -27.39
N ALA A 46 -7.65 -5.74 -28.56
CA ALA A 46 -6.35 -6.38 -28.72
C ALA A 46 -5.49 -5.77 -27.61
N ALA A 47 -4.94 -6.60 -26.72
CA ALA A 47 -4.16 -6.12 -25.59
C ALA A 47 -3.02 -5.22 -26.11
N ALA A 48 -3.26 -3.92 -26.08
CA ALA A 48 -2.31 -2.91 -26.48
C ALA A 48 -1.09 -3.05 -25.57
N GLY A 49 0.05 -3.41 -26.16
CA GLY A 49 1.23 -3.82 -25.39
C GLY A 49 2.48 -3.17 -25.93
N PHE A 50 3.42 -2.89 -25.03
CA PHE A 50 4.77 -2.44 -25.35
C PHE A 50 5.76 -3.45 -24.79
N LYS A 51 6.78 -3.78 -25.58
CA LYS A 51 7.86 -4.67 -25.15
C LYS A 51 9.20 -4.05 -25.47
N MET A 52 10.02 -3.84 -24.47
CA MET A 52 11.43 -3.51 -24.67
C MET A 52 12.17 -4.74 -25.20
N ASN A 53 12.81 -4.60 -26.36
CA ASN A 53 13.53 -5.70 -27.00
C ASN A 53 14.97 -5.77 -26.50
N TRP A 54 15.69 -4.66 -26.59
CA TRP A 54 17.11 -4.56 -26.21
C TRP A 54 17.55 -3.13 -26.03
N VAL A 55 18.67 -2.96 -25.33
CA VAL A 55 19.33 -1.68 -25.13
C VAL A 55 20.82 -1.81 -25.44
N GLU A 56 21.33 -0.93 -26.27
CA GLU A 56 22.75 -0.83 -26.58
C GLU A 56 23.25 0.56 -26.22
N SER A 57 24.27 0.61 -25.38
CA SER A 57 24.88 1.85 -24.91
C SER A 57 26.32 1.93 -25.40
N GLU A 58 26.73 3.12 -25.83
CA GLU A 58 28.10 3.41 -26.20
C GLU A 58 28.63 4.54 -25.32
N VAL A 59 29.76 4.31 -24.66
CA VAL A 59 30.46 5.29 -23.83
C VAL A 59 31.78 5.63 -24.51
N THR A 60 31.94 6.88 -24.94
CA THR A 60 33.22 7.40 -25.41
C THR A 60 33.86 8.22 -24.31
N LEU A 61 35.00 7.77 -23.80
CA LEU A 61 35.75 8.44 -22.74
C LEU A 61 36.80 9.38 -23.33
N ASP A 62 36.83 10.61 -22.84
CA ASP A 62 37.87 11.58 -23.11
C ASP A 62 38.98 11.50 -22.04
N ARG A 63 40.16 12.05 -22.36
CA ARG A 63 41.30 12.05 -21.42
C ARG A 63 41.02 12.84 -20.15
N ASP A 64 40.16 13.84 -20.22
CA ASP A 64 39.83 14.76 -19.13
C ASP A 64 38.75 14.23 -18.16
N GLY A 65 38.36 12.96 -18.29
CA GLY A 65 37.36 12.33 -17.44
C GLY A 65 35.90 12.59 -17.85
N LYS A 66 35.66 13.37 -18.91
CA LYS A 66 34.33 13.50 -19.51
C LYS A 66 34.03 12.33 -20.41
N ALA A 67 32.73 12.10 -20.62
CA ALA A 67 32.24 11.05 -21.48
C ALA A 67 31.06 11.51 -22.32
N ARG A 68 30.97 10.96 -23.53
CA ARG A 68 29.76 10.96 -24.33
C ARG A 68 29.10 9.59 -24.25
N VAL A 69 27.85 9.56 -23.79
CA VAL A 69 27.06 8.33 -23.70
C VAL A 69 25.94 8.37 -24.73
N SER A 70 25.87 7.37 -25.59
CA SER A 70 24.83 7.21 -26.60
C SER A 70 24.00 5.97 -26.31
N TYR A 71 22.69 6.07 -26.42
CA TYR A 71 21.74 4.98 -26.20
C TYR A 71 20.99 4.67 -27.48
N SER A 72 20.86 3.37 -27.76
CA SER A 72 19.96 2.80 -28.75
C SER A 72 19.00 1.87 -28.02
N VAL A 73 17.72 2.27 -27.96
CA VAL A 73 16.69 1.55 -27.20
C VAL A 73 15.62 1.06 -28.16
N ARG A 74 15.47 -0.25 -28.32
CA ARG A 74 14.48 -0.81 -29.24
C ARG A 74 13.24 -1.31 -28.51
N TRP A 75 12.08 -0.91 -29.03
CA TRP A 75 10.76 -1.32 -28.57
C TRP A 75 9.98 -2.03 -29.67
N THR A 76 9.04 -2.89 -29.28
CA THR A 76 7.94 -3.36 -30.10
C THR A 76 6.64 -2.79 -29.53
N ALA A 77 5.84 -2.13 -30.36
CA ALA A 77 4.48 -1.72 -30.04
C ALA A 77 3.49 -2.67 -30.73
N SER A 78 2.40 -2.99 -30.05
CA SER A 78 1.33 -3.85 -30.59
C SER A 78 -0.01 -3.23 -30.24
N GLY A 79 -0.59 -2.47 -31.16
CA GLY A 79 -1.93 -1.87 -31.04
C GLY A 79 -2.06 -0.68 -30.07
N GLY A 80 -1.03 -0.40 -29.25
CA GLY A 80 -1.01 0.72 -28.31
C GLY A 80 -0.20 1.92 -28.82
N PRO A 81 -0.59 3.17 -28.52
CA PRO A 81 0.19 4.35 -28.90
C PRO A 81 1.43 4.52 -28.00
N LEU A 82 2.59 4.11 -28.51
CA LEU A 82 3.89 4.29 -27.85
C LEU A 82 4.39 5.71 -28.09
N HIS A 83 4.37 6.54 -27.05
CA HIS A 83 4.89 7.91 -27.12
C HIS A 83 6.38 7.99 -26.72
N GLY A 84 6.83 7.16 -25.80
CA GLY A 84 8.16 7.29 -25.20
C GLY A 84 8.29 6.55 -23.89
N PHE A 85 9.28 6.93 -23.09
CA PHE A 85 9.57 6.31 -21.79
C PHE A 85 10.27 7.27 -20.84
N TYR A 86 10.18 6.99 -19.55
CA TYR A 86 10.96 7.68 -18.53
C TYR A 86 12.39 7.16 -18.47
N PHE A 87 13.34 8.07 -18.33
CA PHE A 87 14.76 7.78 -18.21
C PHE A 87 15.26 8.32 -16.86
N GLU A 88 15.60 7.42 -15.94
CA GLU A 88 16.02 7.76 -14.57
C GLU A 88 17.07 6.81 -14.01
N GLY A 89 17.68 7.18 -12.88
CA GLY A 89 18.69 6.35 -12.19
C GLY A 89 20.14 6.64 -12.56
N LEU A 90 20.42 7.80 -13.14
CA LEU A 90 21.79 8.24 -13.50
C LEU A 90 22.60 8.60 -12.23
N GLN A 91 23.88 8.22 -12.23
CA GLN A 91 24.83 8.62 -11.17
C GLN A 91 25.36 10.03 -11.44
N GLU A 92 25.55 10.31 -12.72
CA GLU A 92 26.04 11.54 -13.32
C GLU A 92 24.93 12.56 -13.62
N SER A 93 25.32 13.80 -13.94
CA SER A 93 24.41 14.85 -14.41
C SER A 93 24.49 14.96 -15.95
N PRO A 94 23.49 14.47 -16.69
CA PRO A 94 23.54 14.42 -18.15
C PRO A 94 23.24 15.79 -18.79
N VAL A 95 23.98 16.13 -19.84
CA VAL A 95 23.65 17.20 -20.79
C VAL A 95 23.28 16.57 -22.13
N PHE A 96 21.98 16.50 -22.43
CA PHE A 96 21.44 15.85 -23.62
C PHE A 96 21.64 16.67 -24.90
N ASP A 97 22.04 16.00 -25.97
CA ASP A 97 21.95 16.55 -27.33
C ASP A 97 20.53 16.37 -27.86
N ARG A 98 19.69 17.39 -27.64
CA ARG A 98 18.29 17.39 -28.07
C ARG A 98 18.13 17.46 -29.58
N ALA A 99 19.05 18.11 -30.30
CA ALA A 99 18.97 18.27 -31.75
C ALA A 99 19.33 16.98 -32.48
N GLY A 100 20.24 16.18 -31.92
CA GLY A 100 20.65 14.88 -32.45
C GLY A 100 19.77 13.70 -32.03
N ALA A 101 18.73 13.91 -31.22
CA ALA A 101 17.89 12.83 -30.70
C ALA A 101 16.71 12.51 -31.64
N TYR A 102 16.55 11.24 -32.00
CA TYR A 102 15.49 10.79 -32.91
C TYR A 102 15.11 9.32 -32.67
N ALA A 103 13.93 8.92 -33.11
CA ALA A 103 13.54 7.53 -33.24
C ALA A 103 13.43 7.11 -34.72
N LEU A 104 13.67 5.84 -35.00
CA LEU A 104 13.58 5.23 -36.33
C LEU A 104 12.69 3.99 -36.25
N ASP A 105 11.67 3.91 -37.11
CA ASP A 105 10.82 2.72 -37.22
C ASP A 105 11.37 1.68 -38.21
N GLY A 106 10.68 0.54 -38.32
CA GLY A 106 11.03 -0.52 -39.26
C GLY A 106 10.86 -0.15 -40.75
N ALA A 107 10.15 0.93 -41.06
CA ALA A 107 9.97 1.45 -42.42
C ALA A 107 11.01 2.52 -42.80
N GLY A 108 11.86 2.93 -41.85
CA GLY A 108 12.87 3.97 -42.05
C GLY A 108 12.36 5.40 -41.80
N ASN A 109 11.14 5.56 -41.27
CA ASN A 109 10.62 6.87 -40.89
C ASN A 109 11.36 7.36 -39.64
N ARG A 110 11.80 8.62 -39.70
CA ARG A 110 12.52 9.29 -38.62
C ARG A 110 11.59 10.23 -37.86
N TYR A 111 11.59 10.10 -36.54
CA TYR A 111 10.79 10.91 -35.63
C TYR A 111 11.73 11.72 -34.72
N PRO A 112 11.59 13.05 -34.62
CA PRO A 112 12.35 13.82 -33.63
C PRO A 112 11.93 13.43 -32.20
N LEU A 113 12.85 13.58 -31.24
CA LEU A 113 12.57 13.34 -29.82
C LEU A 113 12.54 14.65 -29.02
N GLU A 114 11.59 14.74 -28.10
CA GLU A 114 11.55 15.74 -27.04
C GLU A 114 12.07 15.11 -25.74
N ILE A 115 13.10 15.73 -25.15
CA ILE A 115 13.70 15.29 -23.89
C ILE A 115 13.47 16.36 -22.82
N ASN A 116 12.51 16.09 -21.94
CA ASN A 116 12.04 17.01 -20.91
C ASN A 116 12.55 16.57 -19.54
N LYS A 117 13.15 17.51 -18.77
CA LYS A 117 13.59 17.23 -17.40
C LYS A 117 12.38 17.34 -16.45
N LEU A 118 12.05 16.26 -15.76
CA LEU A 118 10.96 16.20 -14.79
C LEU A 118 11.44 16.45 -13.35
N SER A 119 12.63 15.97 -13.03
CA SER A 119 13.31 16.19 -11.74
C SER A 119 14.83 16.10 -11.90
N ASP A 120 15.59 16.22 -10.82
CA ASP A 120 17.07 16.18 -10.84
C ASP A 120 17.65 14.96 -11.57
N LYS A 121 16.98 13.81 -11.46
CA LYS A 121 17.45 12.53 -12.03
C LYS A 121 16.42 11.82 -12.91
N LYS A 122 15.33 12.52 -13.31
CA LYS A 122 14.25 11.93 -14.12
C LYS A 122 13.97 12.78 -15.35
N TYR A 123 13.98 12.11 -16.50
CA TYR A 123 13.72 12.69 -17.81
C TYR A 123 12.59 11.95 -18.49
N ASP A 124 11.80 12.68 -19.27
CA ASP A 124 10.79 12.16 -20.17
C ASP A 124 11.35 12.21 -21.59
N ILE A 125 11.46 11.04 -22.25
CA ILE A 125 11.96 10.92 -23.62
C ILE A 125 10.81 10.45 -24.49
N VAL A 126 10.26 11.36 -25.29
CA VAL A 126 9.05 11.14 -26.10
C VAL A 126 9.25 11.54 -27.55
N LEU A 127 8.44 10.96 -28.44
CA LEU A 127 8.30 11.43 -29.81
C LEU A 127 7.77 12.87 -29.80
N ALA A 128 8.43 13.74 -30.54
CA ALA A 128 8.08 15.15 -30.63
C ALA A 128 6.69 15.37 -31.25
N ASP A 129 6.12 16.55 -31.00
CA ASP A 129 4.80 16.97 -31.52
C ASP A 129 3.62 16.08 -31.04
N GLY A 130 3.78 15.38 -29.91
CA GLY A 130 2.73 14.50 -29.38
C GLY A 130 2.46 13.26 -30.23
N ARG A 131 3.38 12.90 -31.14
CA ARG A 131 3.25 11.72 -31.99
C ARG A 131 3.26 10.43 -31.17
N ALA A 132 2.65 9.40 -31.73
CA ALA A 132 2.65 8.06 -31.16
C ALA A 132 2.98 7.03 -32.23
N PHE A 133 3.64 5.95 -31.82
CA PHE A 133 3.93 4.80 -32.67
C PHE A 133 3.07 3.61 -32.24
N THR A 134 2.22 3.09 -33.13
CA THR A 134 1.13 2.18 -32.74
C THR A 134 1.42 0.71 -33.00
N ASP A 135 2.21 0.38 -34.01
CA ASP A 135 2.46 -1.02 -34.37
C ASP A 135 3.82 -1.22 -35.03
N GLY A 136 4.50 -2.31 -34.67
CA GLY A 136 5.80 -2.69 -35.21
C GLY A 136 6.97 -2.39 -34.29
N LYS A 137 8.16 -2.20 -34.86
CA LYS A 137 9.41 -1.95 -34.11
C LYS A 137 9.88 -0.52 -34.30
N ILE A 138 10.29 0.10 -33.20
CA ILE A 138 10.87 1.45 -33.19
C ILE A 138 12.13 1.46 -32.33
N THR A 139 13.15 2.21 -32.77
CA THR A 139 14.44 2.35 -32.08
C THR A 139 14.68 3.81 -31.75
N TYR A 140 14.85 4.13 -30.48
CA TYR A 140 15.16 5.46 -29.98
C TYR A 140 16.66 5.64 -29.90
N PHE A 141 17.16 6.73 -30.48
CA PHE A 141 18.56 7.14 -30.46
C PHE A 141 18.68 8.49 -29.76
N PHE A 142 19.39 8.52 -28.65
CA PHE A 142 19.67 9.74 -27.92
C PHE A 142 21.05 9.66 -27.28
N ARG A 143 21.66 10.82 -27.05
CA ARG A 143 22.99 10.91 -26.45
C ARG A 143 23.08 12.06 -25.47
N TYR A 144 23.94 11.91 -24.48
CA TYR A 144 24.28 12.98 -23.55
C TYR A 144 25.79 13.01 -23.30
N THR A 145 26.25 14.13 -22.78
CA THR A 145 27.60 14.30 -22.24
C THR A 145 27.53 14.40 -20.73
N ALA A 146 28.53 13.87 -20.05
CA ALA A 146 28.62 13.88 -18.59
C ALA A 146 30.09 13.87 -18.14
N ASP A 147 30.33 14.32 -16.91
CA ASP A 147 31.63 14.26 -16.25
C ASP A 147 31.67 13.04 -15.34
N LEU A 148 32.36 11.98 -15.78
CA LEU A 148 32.43 10.70 -15.08
C LEU A 148 33.49 10.68 -13.98
N GLU A 149 34.47 11.59 -14.04
CA GLU A 149 35.38 11.83 -12.93
C GLU A 149 34.63 12.45 -11.76
N ARG A 150 33.86 13.51 -12.03
CA ARG A 150 33.05 14.19 -11.01
C ARG A 150 31.95 13.29 -10.41
N SER A 151 31.40 12.37 -11.18
CA SER A 151 30.42 11.39 -10.66
C SER A 151 31.07 10.27 -9.84
N GLY A 152 32.40 10.16 -9.84
CA GLY A 152 33.14 9.08 -9.19
C GLY A 152 33.10 7.75 -9.95
N SER A 153 32.56 7.73 -11.18
CA SER A 153 32.53 6.54 -12.04
C SER A 153 33.90 6.26 -12.70
N LEU A 154 34.76 7.28 -12.77
CA LEU A 154 36.14 7.18 -13.23
C LEU A 154 37.08 7.79 -12.18
N ALA A 155 38.05 7.03 -11.67
CA ALA A 155 38.94 7.54 -10.62
C ALA A 155 40.34 6.88 -10.60
N LEU A 156 41.33 7.58 -10.03
CA LEU A 156 42.69 7.05 -9.85
C LEU A 156 42.77 6.07 -8.68
N THR A 157 43.30 4.88 -8.89
CA THR A 157 43.50 3.85 -7.85
C THR A 157 44.93 3.34 -7.84
N ASP A 158 45.47 3.10 -6.67
CA ASP A 158 46.82 2.55 -6.48
C ASP A 158 46.80 1.00 -6.46
N PHE A 159 45.87 0.38 -7.20
CA PHE A 159 45.66 -1.08 -7.26
C PHE A 159 46.96 -1.81 -7.76
N PRO A 160 47.35 -2.95 -7.16
CA PRO A 160 46.47 -3.82 -6.39
C PRO A 160 46.30 -3.49 -4.90
N PRO A 161 45.06 -3.46 -4.35
CA PRO A 161 44.83 -3.74 -2.96
C PRO A 161 45.47 -5.11 -2.75
N SER A 162 46.34 -5.16 -1.76
CA SER A 162 46.85 -6.40 -1.19
C SER A 162 45.77 -7.46 -1.23
N SER A 163 46.13 -8.68 -1.62
CA SER A 163 45.35 -9.90 -1.39
C SER A 163 45.11 -10.20 0.10
N ASP A 164 45.30 -9.21 0.97
CA ASP A 164 45.31 -9.28 2.41
C ASP A 164 44.55 -8.05 2.96
N PRO A 165 43.33 -8.22 3.49
CA PRO A 165 42.49 -7.13 4.02
C PRO A 165 43.04 -6.47 5.29
N GLU A 166 44.04 -7.07 5.96
CA GLU A 166 44.55 -6.64 7.27
C GLU A 166 45.84 -5.81 7.23
N ALA A 167 46.37 -5.47 6.05
CA ALA A 167 47.60 -4.69 5.97
C ALA A 167 47.40 -3.23 6.47
N PRO A 168 48.20 -2.76 7.45
CA PRO A 168 48.00 -1.45 8.08
C PRO A 168 48.20 -0.29 7.09
N ALA A 169 47.34 0.72 7.21
CA ALA A 169 47.23 1.88 6.31
C ALA A 169 48.53 2.72 6.14
N GLN A 170 49.53 2.51 6.98
CA GLN A 170 50.79 3.26 6.98
C GLN A 170 51.80 2.81 5.91
N VAL A 171 51.66 1.61 5.34
CA VAL A 171 52.52 1.12 4.23
C VAL A 171 52.10 1.70 2.87
N ARG A 172 50.88 2.26 2.76
CA ARG A 172 50.32 2.79 1.50
C ARG A 172 50.91 4.13 1.02
N ARG A 173 51.82 4.76 1.77
CA ARG A 173 52.41 6.08 1.42
C ARG A 173 53.89 6.07 1.03
N ALA A 174 54.54 4.90 0.98
CA ALA A 174 55.95 4.80 0.59
C ALA A 174 56.11 3.81 -0.58
N GLY A 175 55.91 4.28 -1.80
CA GLY A 175 55.93 3.48 -3.03
C GLY A 175 56.77 4.11 -4.13
N GLY A 176 58.06 4.37 -3.86
CA GLY A 176 59.06 4.76 -4.85
C GLY A 176 59.79 3.54 -5.42
N GLY A 177 59.05 2.51 -5.83
CA GLY A 177 59.60 1.25 -6.36
C GLY A 177 59.06 0.96 -7.75
N ALA A 178 59.91 0.42 -8.63
CA ALA A 178 59.72 0.27 -10.08
C ALA A 178 58.60 -0.71 -10.55
N GLY A 179 57.49 -0.83 -9.82
CA GLY A 179 56.29 -1.61 -10.16
C GLY A 179 54.95 -0.94 -9.83
N ASP A 180 54.95 0.22 -9.16
CA ASP A 180 53.73 0.99 -8.82
C ASP A 180 53.21 1.76 -10.03
N LYS A 181 52.47 1.08 -10.91
CA LYS A 181 51.70 1.75 -11.96
C LYS A 181 50.36 2.18 -11.39
N ARG A 182 50.19 3.48 -11.20
CA ARG A 182 48.90 4.09 -10.88
C ARG A 182 47.88 3.69 -11.95
N LEU A 183 46.74 3.15 -11.55
CA LEU A 183 45.68 2.73 -12.46
C LEU A 183 44.50 3.69 -12.40
N VAL A 184 43.69 3.69 -13.43
CA VAL A 184 42.37 4.32 -13.46
C VAL A 184 41.33 3.21 -13.43
N VAL A 185 40.41 3.29 -12.47
CA VAL A 185 39.23 2.42 -12.41
C VAL A 185 38.06 3.11 -13.09
N PHE A 186 37.42 2.40 -14.01
CA PHE A 186 36.12 2.75 -14.57
C PHE A 186 35.08 1.81 -13.96
N ASN A 187 34.27 2.33 -13.05
CA ASN A 187 33.17 1.64 -12.37
C ASN A 187 31.86 2.35 -12.70
N TRP A 188 31.14 1.84 -13.69
CA TRP A 188 29.95 2.48 -14.24
C TRP A 188 28.89 1.45 -14.60
N ALA A 189 27.63 1.86 -14.58
CA ALA A 189 26.51 1.07 -15.04
C ALA A 189 25.54 1.97 -15.83
N PRO A 190 24.94 1.48 -16.94
CA PRO A 190 23.83 2.15 -17.57
C PRO A 190 22.60 2.12 -16.64
N VAL A 191 21.59 2.92 -16.98
CA VAL A 191 20.33 2.95 -16.22
C VAL A 191 19.69 1.56 -16.13
N GLN A 192 19.03 1.29 -15.02
CA GLN A 192 18.28 0.05 -14.83
C GLN A 192 16.90 0.17 -15.48
N TRP A 193 16.55 -0.81 -16.30
CA TRP A 193 15.29 -0.83 -17.01
C TRP A 193 14.25 -1.67 -16.28
N GLN A 194 13.00 -1.22 -16.25
CA GLN A 194 11.93 -1.95 -15.59
C GLN A 194 11.57 -3.25 -16.33
N ASP A 195 11.73 -3.31 -17.65
CA ASP A 195 11.34 -4.47 -18.44
C ASP A 195 12.48 -5.49 -18.58
N ALA A 196 12.12 -6.76 -18.66
CA ALA A 196 13.03 -7.80 -19.11
C ALA A 196 13.34 -7.62 -20.60
N MET A 197 14.59 -7.89 -21.01
CA MET A 197 15.05 -7.66 -22.38
C MET A 197 15.86 -8.84 -22.93
N ALA A 198 15.84 -8.98 -24.25
CA ALA A 198 16.53 -10.07 -24.94
C ALA A 198 18.06 -9.96 -24.80
N HIS A 199 18.59 -8.74 -24.88
CA HIS A 199 20.01 -8.48 -24.65
C HIS A 199 20.27 -7.03 -24.24
N GLN A 200 21.43 -6.83 -23.63
CA GLN A 200 22.01 -5.52 -23.38
C GLN A 200 23.49 -5.55 -23.75
N ALA A 201 23.95 -4.51 -24.43
CA ALA A 201 25.36 -4.33 -24.78
C ALA A 201 25.85 -2.95 -24.31
N VAL A 202 27.06 -2.91 -23.77
CA VAL A 202 27.76 -1.66 -23.47
C VAL A 202 29.11 -1.69 -24.18
N THR A 203 29.34 -0.75 -25.09
CA THR A 203 30.66 -0.58 -25.72
C THR A 203 31.33 0.65 -25.13
N VAL A 204 32.50 0.46 -24.51
CA VAL A 204 33.30 1.55 -23.95
C VAL A 204 34.50 1.78 -24.86
N ARG A 205 34.64 3.00 -25.37
CA ARG A 205 35.80 3.47 -26.14
C ARG A 205 36.71 4.25 -25.19
N PHE A 206 37.93 3.78 -25.03
CA PHE A 206 38.93 4.38 -24.16
C PHE A 206 39.83 5.35 -24.95
N PRO A 207 40.43 6.38 -24.33
CA PRO A 207 41.32 7.31 -25.01
C PRO A 207 42.72 6.71 -25.29
N VAL A 208 42.74 5.50 -25.87
CA VAL A 208 43.95 4.72 -26.18
C VAL A 208 43.97 4.40 -27.67
N SER A 209 44.89 5.03 -28.41
CA SER A 209 45.09 4.74 -29.83
C SER A 209 46.03 3.55 -30.01
N ALA A 210 45.71 2.66 -30.96
CA ALA A 210 46.57 1.56 -31.34
C ALA A 210 47.62 2.00 -32.35
N GLU A 211 48.86 1.57 -32.14
CA GLU A 211 49.94 1.77 -33.12
C GLU A 211 49.67 0.97 -34.41
N SER A 212 49.96 1.58 -35.55
CA SER A 212 49.79 0.97 -36.87
C SER A 212 50.62 -0.31 -37.02
N GLY A 213 50.00 -1.41 -37.44
CA GLY A 213 50.67 -2.68 -37.76
C GLY A 213 50.68 -3.75 -36.67
N LYS A 214 50.18 -3.47 -35.46
CA LYS A 214 50.05 -4.47 -34.39
C LYS A 214 48.74 -5.25 -34.46
N SER A 215 48.80 -6.54 -34.09
CA SER A 215 47.63 -7.42 -34.00
C SER A 215 46.63 -6.89 -32.99
N TRP A 216 45.36 -6.84 -33.39
CA TRP A 216 44.26 -6.35 -32.56
C TRP A 216 43.96 -7.27 -31.38
N ASP A 217 44.12 -8.59 -31.55
CA ASP A 217 43.84 -9.58 -30.51
C ASP A 217 44.77 -9.47 -29.30
N ALA A 218 46.01 -9.01 -29.53
CA ALA A 218 46.99 -8.78 -28.47
C ALA A 218 46.85 -7.39 -27.83
N PHE A 219 46.02 -6.51 -28.40
CA PHE A 219 45.94 -5.11 -28.00
C PHE A 219 45.41 -4.87 -26.59
N PRO A 220 44.39 -5.60 -26.07
CA PRO A 220 43.95 -5.45 -24.68
C PRO A 220 45.08 -5.67 -23.67
N ALA A 221 45.90 -6.71 -23.89
CA ALA A 221 47.05 -7.01 -23.04
C ALA A 221 48.15 -5.94 -23.14
N GLN A 222 48.41 -5.42 -24.34
CA GLN A 222 49.38 -4.35 -24.57
C GLN A 222 48.94 -3.02 -23.94
N ALA A 223 47.63 -2.72 -23.98
CA ALA A 223 47.04 -1.55 -23.34
C ALA A 223 46.99 -1.66 -21.81
N GLY A 224 47.34 -2.83 -21.24
CA GLY A 224 47.25 -3.08 -19.81
C GLY A 224 45.81 -3.13 -19.30
N PHE A 225 44.86 -3.47 -20.17
CA PHE A 225 43.44 -3.55 -19.82
C PHE A 225 43.20 -4.72 -18.88
N ARG A 226 42.53 -4.45 -17.75
CA ARG A 226 42.16 -5.46 -16.75
C ARG A 226 40.69 -5.32 -16.42
N THR A 227 40.05 -6.45 -16.14
CA THR A 227 38.65 -6.52 -15.72
C THR A 227 38.58 -7.14 -14.34
N ASP A 228 37.58 -6.75 -13.54
CA ASP A 228 37.28 -7.45 -12.30
C ASP A 228 36.76 -8.87 -12.58
N LYS A 229 36.94 -9.80 -11.64
CA LYS A 229 36.57 -11.22 -11.81
C LYS A 229 35.09 -11.36 -12.18
N PHE A 230 34.22 -10.62 -11.50
CA PHE A 230 32.78 -10.70 -11.73
C PHE A 230 32.37 -10.24 -13.14
N VAL A 231 33.17 -9.39 -13.81
CA VAL A 231 32.86 -8.89 -15.15
C VAL A 231 32.96 -10.02 -16.16
N ASN A 232 34.04 -10.79 -16.12
CA ASN A 232 34.25 -11.92 -17.03
C ASN A 232 33.30 -13.10 -16.73
N GLU A 233 32.85 -13.24 -15.48
CA GLU A 233 31.86 -14.26 -15.10
C GLU A 233 30.44 -13.92 -15.58
N ARG A 234 30.11 -12.63 -15.70
CA ARG A 234 28.73 -12.16 -15.96
C ARG A 234 28.47 -11.70 -17.39
N TYR A 235 29.52 -11.34 -18.13
CA TYR A 235 29.42 -10.72 -19.45
C TYR A 235 30.33 -11.41 -20.45
N LEU A 236 29.85 -11.51 -21.70
CA LEU A 236 30.70 -11.80 -22.84
C LEU A 236 31.45 -10.51 -23.20
N VAL A 237 32.78 -10.57 -23.21
CA VAL A 237 33.64 -9.42 -23.51
C VAL A 237 34.25 -9.61 -24.89
N ASP A 238 34.06 -8.63 -25.75
CA ASP A 238 34.63 -8.55 -27.09
C ASP A 238 35.39 -7.22 -27.25
N TYR A 239 36.33 -7.15 -28.18
CA TYR A 239 37.15 -5.96 -28.43
C TYR A 239 36.98 -5.55 -29.89
N PRO A 240 35.89 -4.86 -30.25
CA PRO A 240 35.66 -4.50 -31.65
C PRO A 240 36.66 -3.43 -32.11
N GLU A 241 37.11 -3.55 -33.37
CA GLU A 241 37.93 -2.51 -33.99
C GLU A 241 37.07 -1.31 -34.37
N VAL A 242 37.43 -0.14 -33.83
CA VAL A 242 36.70 1.10 -34.05
C VAL A 242 37.68 2.22 -34.39
N LYS A 243 37.32 3.07 -35.35
CA LYS A 243 38.09 4.25 -35.72
C LYS A 243 37.46 5.52 -35.12
N ASN A 244 38.28 6.45 -34.64
CA ASN A 244 37.81 7.78 -34.25
C ASN A 244 37.55 8.67 -35.49
N ALA A 245 37.12 9.91 -35.26
CA ALA A 245 36.86 10.88 -36.33
C ALA A 245 38.14 11.21 -37.13
N GLU A 246 39.30 11.07 -36.49
CA GLU A 246 40.64 11.29 -37.03
C GLU A 246 41.18 10.07 -37.81
N GLY A 247 40.43 8.95 -37.86
CA GLY A 247 40.81 7.74 -38.58
C GLY A 247 41.77 6.79 -37.84
N GLU A 248 42.16 7.13 -36.61
CA GLU A 248 42.97 6.29 -35.73
C GLU A 248 42.16 5.13 -35.15
N ARG A 249 42.80 3.96 -34.98
CA ARG A 249 42.19 2.80 -34.33
C ARG A 249 42.19 3.02 -32.83
N VAL A 250 41.01 3.10 -32.22
CA VAL A 250 40.85 3.38 -30.79
C VAL A 250 40.41 2.14 -30.03
N PHE A 251 41.01 1.89 -28.88
CA PHE A 251 40.68 0.76 -28.03
C PHE A 251 39.21 0.80 -27.60
N SER A 252 38.48 -0.29 -27.86
CA SER A 252 37.11 -0.44 -27.40
C SER A 252 36.87 -1.81 -26.80
N ALA A 253 36.10 -1.85 -25.72
CA ALA A 253 35.67 -3.07 -25.05
C ALA A 253 34.14 -3.11 -25.04
N ARG A 254 33.57 -4.19 -25.55
CA ARG A 254 32.13 -4.44 -25.59
C ARG A 254 31.77 -5.52 -24.57
N PHE A 255 30.89 -5.17 -23.64
CA PHE A 255 30.31 -6.06 -22.65
C PHE A 255 28.90 -6.42 -23.09
N PHE A 256 28.60 -7.70 -23.20
CA PHE A 256 27.34 -8.20 -23.73
C PHE A 256 26.71 -9.26 -22.84
N ARG A 257 25.39 -9.18 -22.66
CA ARG A 257 24.60 -10.19 -21.94
C ARG A 257 23.28 -10.46 -22.67
N ARG A 258 22.83 -11.72 -22.64
CA ARG A 258 21.52 -12.16 -23.13
C ARG A 258 20.58 -12.50 -21.98
N GLY A 259 19.28 -12.40 -22.22
CA GLY A 259 18.22 -12.82 -21.30
C GLY A 259 18.27 -12.07 -19.97
N LEU A 260 18.16 -10.74 -20.02
CA LEU A 260 18.18 -9.92 -18.82
C LEU A 260 16.78 -9.92 -18.18
N GLU A 261 16.76 -10.15 -16.87
CA GLU A 261 15.57 -9.99 -16.05
C GLU A 261 15.18 -8.52 -15.86
N SER A 262 13.96 -8.30 -15.38
CA SER A 262 13.47 -6.97 -14.99
C SER A 262 14.41 -6.33 -13.95
N ARG A 263 14.74 -5.05 -14.13
CA ARG A 263 15.61 -4.26 -13.22
C ARG A 263 17.03 -4.82 -13.04
N TYR A 264 17.54 -5.53 -14.04
CA TYR A 264 18.91 -6.03 -14.01
C TYR A 264 19.94 -4.88 -13.93
N HIS A 265 20.91 -5.01 -13.03
CA HIS A 265 21.97 -4.03 -12.82
C HIS A 265 23.24 -4.39 -13.61
N PHE A 266 23.46 -3.73 -14.75
CA PHE A 266 24.58 -3.97 -15.66
C PHE A 266 25.87 -3.23 -15.21
N ARG A 267 26.47 -3.67 -14.09
CA ARG A 267 27.68 -3.03 -13.55
C ARG A 267 28.94 -3.48 -14.28
N ILE A 268 29.77 -2.53 -14.70
CA ILE A 268 31.06 -2.77 -15.36
C ILE A 268 32.17 -2.17 -14.49
N GLN A 269 33.23 -2.95 -14.25
CA GLN A 269 34.41 -2.48 -13.53
C GLN A 269 35.68 -2.94 -14.24
N VAL A 270 36.43 -1.97 -14.78
CA VAL A 270 37.67 -2.21 -15.52
C VAL A 270 38.76 -1.25 -15.11
N TYR A 271 40.00 -1.62 -15.40
CA TYR A 271 41.19 -0.89 -15.02
C TYR A 271 42.11 -0.69 -16.22
N LEU A 272 42.67 0.51 -16.33
CA LEU A 272 43.69 0.88 -17.31
C LEU A 272 44.83 1.64 -16.63
N ASP A 273 45.96 1.77 -17.31
CA ASP A 273 47.09 2.59 -16.85
C ASP A 273 46.69 4.07 -16.80
N ALA A 274 47.03 4.77 -15.70
CA ALA A 274 46.67 6.18 -15.52
C ALA A 274 47.28 7.10 -16.57
N ARG A 275 48.35 6.70 -17.27
CA ARG A 275 48.98 7.48 -18.35
C ARG A 275 48.03 7.86 -19.50
N TYR A 276 46.92 7.15 -19.64
CA TYR A 276 45.93 7.40 -20.69
C TYR A 276 44.91 8.48 -20.32
N PHE A 277 44.91 8.95 -19.07
CA PHE A 277 43.96 9.92 -18.55
C PHE A 277 44.68 11.07 -17.82
N GLU A 278 44.05 12.24 -17.84
CA GLU A 278 44.52 13.47 -17.20
C GLU A 278 43.59 13.82 -16.02
N LEU A 279 43.29 12.83 -15.17
CA LEU A 279 42.39 12.98 -14.02
C LEU A 279 43.03 13.76 -12.89
N LYS A 280 42.21 14.53 -12.17
CA LYS A 280 42.61 15.38 -11.04
C LYS A 280 42.27 14.76 -9.67
N THR A 281 41.40 13.76 -9.64
CA THR A 281 40.78 13.23 -8.40
C THR A 281 41.27 11.82 -8.07
N GLY A 282 41.76 11.62 -6.83
CA GLY A 282 42.11 10.30 -6.28
C GLY A 282 40.85 9.49 -5.94
N ALA A 283 40.89 8.16 -6.06
CA ALA A 283 39.75 7.27 -5.82
C ALA A 283 39.07 7.56 -4.49
N PRO A 284 37.73 7.73 -4.47
CA PRO A 284 36.99 7.78 -3.23
C PRO A 284 36.88 6.37 -2.65
N GLY A 285 37.69 6.10 -1.63
CA GLY A 285 37.28 5.18 -0.58
C GLY A 285 36.04 5.75 0.10
N ALA A 286 34.95 4.97 0.12
CA ALA A 286 33.67 5.29 0.73
C ALA A 286 32.95 6.54 0.15
N LEU A 287 31.86 6.28 -0.57
CA LEU A 287 30.83 7.27 -0.88
C LEU A 287 30.33 7.90 0.43
N GLN A 288 30.79 9.11 0.73
CA GLN A 288 30.13 10.01 1.67
C GLN A 288 29.69 11.26 0.90
N GLU A 289 28.37 11.37 0.74
CA GLU A 289 27.57 12.57 0.51
C GLU A 289 28.27 13.75 -0.20
N ALA A 290 28.51 13.62 -1.51
CA ALA A 290 28.50 14.80 -2.37
C ALA A 290 27.03 15.16 -2.61
N ALA A 291 26.46 15.96 -1.70
CA ALA A 291 25.15 16.56 -1.88
C ALA A 291 25.14 17.37 -3.19
N ALA A 292 24.52 16.82 -4.23
CA ALA A 292 24.21 17.56 -5.44
C ALA A 292 23.45 18.83 -5.03
N GLN A 293 23.97 20.00 -5.43
CA GLN A 293 23.26 21.26 -5.25
C GLN A 293 21.87 21.11 -5.87
N LYS A 294 20.83 21.29 -5.04
CA LYS A 294 19.44 21.38 -5.49
C LYS A 294 19.29 22.66 -6.30
N GLU A 295 19.53 22.56 -7.61
CA GLU A 295 18.95 23.52 -8.54
C GLU A 295 17.44 23.36 -8.45
N ASN A 296 16.72 24.43 -8.10
CA ASN A 296 15.27 24.43 -8.02
C ASN A 296 14.74 24.58 -9.46
N PRO A 297 14.41 23.50 -10.19
CA PRO A 297 14.16 23.60 -11.61
C PRO A 297 12.75 24.16 -11.79
N GLN A 298 12.60 25.24 -12.55
CA GLN A 298 11.28 25.56 -13.08
C GLN A 298 10.92 24.46 -14.08
N PRO A 299 9.84 23.69 -13.86
CA PRO A 299 9.43 22.66 -14.81
C PRO A 299 9.09 23.34 -16.13
N ALA A 300 9.68 22.84 -17.22
CA ALA A 300 9.30 23.25 -18.57
C ALA A 300 7.79 23.00 -18.75
N GLY A 301 7.10 23.94 -19.41
CA GLY A 301 5.65 23.86 -19.59
C GLY A 301 5.25 22.60 -20.38
N GLU A 302 4.68 21.62 -19.68
CA GLU A 302 4.20 20.37 -20.26
C GLU A 302 2.92 20.63 -21.08
N LYS A 303 2.99 20.44 -22.40
CA LYS A 303 1.87 20.68 -23.32
C LYS A 303 0.81 19.57 -23.27
N HIS A 304 1.18 18.34 -22.86
CA HIS A 304 0.35 17.13 -22.95
C HIS A 304 0.21 16.39 -21.61
N TYR A 305 -0.05 17.10 -20.52
CA TYR A 305 -0.12 16.52 -19.16
C TYR A 305 -1.21 15.44 -18.99
N LEU A 306 -2.25 15.41 -19.84
CA LEU A 306 -3.28 14.37 -19.78
C LEU A 306 -2.76 12.99 -20.20
N ASN A 307 -1.65 12.92 -20.96
CA ASN A 307 -0.99 11.67 -21.31
C ASN A 307 -0.55 10.89 -20.05
N ARG A 308 -0.20 11.58 -18.96
CA ARG A 308 0.16 10.96 -17.69
C ARG A 308 -1.00 10.19 -17.04
N TYR A 309 -2.22 10.70 -17.17
CA TYR A 309 -3.39 10.16 -16.50
C TYR A 309 -4.19 9.21 -17.40
N PHE A 310 -4.13 9.42 -18.71
CA PHE A 310 -4.88 8.64 -19.71
C PHE A 310 -3.95 8.20 -20.86
N PRO A 311 -2.91 7.41 -20.58
CA PRO A 311 -1.97 6.98 -21.60
C PRO A 311 -2.72 6.20 -22.68
N GLY A 312 -2.60 6.67 -23.93
CA GLY A 312 -3.21 6.07 -25.11
C GLY A 312 -4.72 6.23 -25.29
N GLY A 313 -5.38 7.07 -24.47
CA GLY A 313 -6.75 7.49 -24.71
C GLY A 313 -6.85 8.69 -25.66
N MET A 314 -8.06 8.98 -26.15
CA MET A 314 -8.35 10.16 -27.01
C MET A 314 -7.90 11.49 -26.36
N LEU A 315 -7.82 11.54 -25.03
CA LEU A 315 -7.44 12.73 -24.27
C LEU A 315 -5.91 12.94 -24.16
N ALA A 316 -5.09 11.95 -24.51
CA ALA A 316 -3.63 11.99 -24.35
C ALA A 316 -2.96 13.04 -25.24
N GLY A 317 -3.47 13.25 -26.45
CA GLY A 317 -2.89 14.14 -27.45
C GLY A 317 -3.35 15.61 -27.38
N LEU A 318 -4.28 15.96 -26.50
CA LEU A 318 -4.85 17.32 -26.47
C LEU A 318 -3.85 18.33 -25.86
N PRO A 319 -3.41 19.35 -26.62
CA PRO A 319 -2.59 20.42 -26.07
C PRO A 319 -3.49 21.39 -25.29
N LEU A 320 -3.57 21.21 -23.97
CA LEU A 320 -4.43 22.04 -23.12
C LEU A 320 -3.65 23.22 -22.53
N ASP A 321 -3.90 24.41 -23.07
CA ASP A 321 -3.44 25.67 -22.49
C ASP A 321 -4.20 26.02 -21.18
N ARG A 322 -3.87 27.15 -20.53
CA ARG A 322 -4.57 27.56 -19.29
C ARG A 322 -6.07 27.76 -19.50
N GLY A 323 -6.52 28.18 -20.68
CA GLY A 323 -7.94 28.37 -21.00
C GLY A 323 -8.68 27.04 -21.17
N GLY A 324 -8.08 26.10 -21.90
CA GLY A 324 -8.58 24.75 -22.10
C GLY A 324 -8.71 23.98 -20.79
N LYS A 325 -7.79 24.20 -19.83
CA LYS A 325 -7.89 23.64 -18.47
C LYS A 325 -9.16 24.10 -17.75
N VAL A 326 -9.40 25.41 -17.74
CA VAL A 326 -10.59 26.00 -17.10
C VAL A 326 -11.85 25.48 -17.77
N LEU A 327 -11.87 25.40 -19.10
CA LEU A 327 -13.01 24.90 -19.86
C LEU A 327 -13.29 23.41 -19.56
N LEU A 328 -12.27 22.55 -19.57
CA LEU A 328 -12.42 21.13 -19.25
C LEU A 328 -12.94 20.91 -17.82
N VAL A 329 -12.36 21.60 -16.84
CA VAL A 329 -12.80 21.52 -15.44
C VAL A 329 -14.23 22.03 -15.29
N SER A 330 -14.58 23.13 -15.96
CA SER A 330 -15.95 23.65 -15.93
C SER A 330 -16.97 22.70 -16.56
N ALA A 331 -16.61 22.02 -17.66
CA ALA A 331 -17.46 21.03 -18.31
C ALA A 331 -17.66 19.79 -17.42
N LEU A 332 -16.60 19.29 -16.80
CA LEU A 332 -16.67 18.16 -15.86
C LEU A 332 -17.49 18.53 -14.62
N ALA A 333 -17.32 19.72 -14.06
CA ALA A 333 -18.12 20.21 -12.93
C ALA A 333 -19.61 20.36 -13.30
N ALA A 334 -19.91 20.81 -14.52
CA ALA A 334 -21.28 20.87 -15.01
C ALA A 334 -21.94 19.49 -15.11
N VAL A 335 -21.21 18.49 -15.61
CA VAL A 335 -21.72 17.12 -15.80
C VAL A 335 -21.83 16.35 -14.48
N PHE A 336 -20.82 16.45 -13.61
CA PHE A 336 -20.75 15.63 -12.39
C PHE A 336 -21.31 16.31 -11.14
N CYS A 337 -21.51 17.64 -11.14
CA CYS A 337 -22.04 18.36 -9.98
C CYS A 337 -23.35 19.08 -10.30
N LEU A 338 -23.38 19.93 -11.34
CA LEU A 338 -24.58 20.75 -11.63
C LEU A 338 -25.75 19.91 -12.15
N LEU A 339 -25.49 18.97 -13.08
CA LEU A 339 -26.55 18.13 -13.64
C LEU A 339 -27.19 17.21 -12.58
N PRO A 340 -26.45 16.47 -11.74
CA PRO A 340 -27.06 15.65 -10.67
C PRO A 340 -27.79 16.51 -9.64
N PHE A 341 -27.26 17.69 -9.30
CA PHE A 341 -27.93 18.61 -8.39
C PHE A 341 -29.28 19.09 -8.98
N LEU A 342 -29.31 19.43 -10.26
CA LEU A 342 -30.55 19.83 -10.94
C LEU A 342 -31.55 18.66 -11.00
N ILE A 343 -31.09 17.45 -11.30
CA ILE A 343 -31.94 16.24 -11.27
C ILE A 343 -32.48 15.99 -9.86
N MET A 344 -31.66 16.11 -8.82
CA MET A 344 -32.09 15.96 -7.42
C MET A 344 -33.13 17.00 -7.03
N THR A 345 -32.95 18.27 -7.41
CA THR A 345 -33.92 19.33 -7.09
C THR A 345 -35.26 19.11 -7.79
N VAL A 346 -35.25 18.68 -9.06
CA VAL A 346 -36.48 18.31 -9.79
C VAL A 346 -37.15 17.09 -9.15
N LYS A 347 -36.38 16.05 -8.81
CA LYS A 347 -36.91 14.87 -8.13
C LYS A 347 -37.45 15.20 -6.74
N HIS A 348 -36.79 16.06 -5.99
CA HIS A 348 -37.23 16.50 -4.67
C HIS A 348 -38.54 17.29 -4.77
N ARG A 349 -38.65 18.22 -5.72
CA ARG A 349 -39.91 18.93 -5.99
C ARG A 349 -41.03 17.97 -6.38
N SER A 350 -40.74 17.01 -7.27
CA SER A 350 -41.70 15.97 -7.65
C SER A 350 -42.15 15.12 -6.45
N MET A 351 -41.24 14.80 -5.53
CA MET A 351 -41.55 14.08 -4.29
C MET A 351 -42.47 14.91 -3.39
N LEU A 352 -42.20 16.21 -3.21
CA LEU A 352 -43.04 17.11 -2.41
C LEU A 352 -44.46 17.23 -3.01
N THR A 353 -44.58 17.35 -4.32
CA THR A 353 -45.90 17.35 -4.99
C THR A 353 -46.62 16.00 -4.87
N ALA A 354 -45.89 14.88 -4.88
CA ALA A 354 -46.48 13.57 -4.60
C ALA A 354 -46.92 13.43 -3.13
N GLN A 355 -46.19 14.07 -2.20
CA GLN A 355 -46.55 14.14 -0.78
C GLN A 355 -47.82 14.95 -0.54
N GLU A 356 -48.05 16.03 -1.29
CA GLU A 356 -49.30 16.80 -1.25
C GLU A 356 -50.51 15.98 -1.76
N GLY A 357 -50.28 15.00 -2.66
CA GLY A 357 -51.31 14.07 -3.14
C GLY A 357 -51.60 12.88 -2.21
N LEU A 358 -50.73 12.59 -1.25
CA LEU A 358 -50.85 11.45 -0.32
C LEU A 358 -52.07 11.57 0.61
N SER A 359 -52.52 12.79 0.93
CA SER A 359 -53.75 12.99 1.71
C SER A 359 -55.03 12.69 0.93
N ALA A 360 -54.99 12.76 -0.40
CA ALA A 360 -56.12 12.41 -1.27
C ALA A 360 -56.20 10.91 -1.58
N VAL A 361 -55.11 10.16 -1.35
CA VAL A 361 -55.02 8.70 -1.46
C VAL A 361 -54.95 8.07 -0.07
N LYS A 362 -55.79 8.54 0.85
CA LYS A 362 -56.11 7.78 2.07
C LYS A 362 -57.14 6.72 1.70
N TRP A 363 -56.64 5.51 1.48
CA TRP A 363 -57.46 4.32 1.59
C TRP A 363 -57.76 4.13 3.08
N ASP A 364 -58.88 4.69 3.56
CA ASP A 364 -59.50 4.21 4.80
C ASP A 364 -59.91 2.75 4.54
N GLY A 365 -59.07 1.83 4.97
CA GLY A 365 -59.26 0.40 4.76
C GLY A 365 -58.01 -0.41 5.11
N THR A 366 -57.87 -0.73 6.39
CA THR A 366 -56.88 -1.66 7.00
C THR A 366 -55.43 -1.19 7.02
N GLU A 367 -55.15 -0.28 7.96
CA GLU A 367 -53.84 0.21 8.32
C GLU A 367 -53.03 -0.91 8.99
N TRP A 368 -52.12 -1.54 8.23
CA TRP A 368 -51.11 -2.41 8.82
C TRP A 368 -50.15 -1.56 9.65
N THR A 369 -50.37 -1.50 10.96
CA THR A 369 -49.42 -0.93 11.91
C THR A 369 -48.34 -1.98 12.22
N PRO A 370 -47.05 -1.73 11.96
CA PRO A 370 -46.00 -2.62 12.41
C PRO A 370 -46.15 -2.85 13.93
N PRO A 371 -46.06 -4.11 14.40
CA PRO A 371 -46.40 -4.42 15.76
C PRO A 371 -45.46 -3.63 16.68
N LYS A 372 -46.03 -2.88 17.62
CA LYS A 372 -45.25 -2.28 18.70
C LYS A 372 -44.59 -3.44 19.42
N LEU A 373 -43.28 -3.58 19.26
CA LEU A 373 -42.49 -4.61 19.92
C LEU A 373 -42.49 -4.27 21.41
N GLN A 374 -43.51 -4.74 22.12
CA GLN A 374 -43.55 -4.70 23.58
C GLN A 374 -42.52 -5.70 24.05
N MET A 375 -41.27 -5.25 24.19
CA MET A 375 -40.26 -6.01 24.91
C MET A 375 -40.69 -6.03 26.37
N GLY A 376 -41.49 -7.03 26.75
CA GLY A 376 -41.73 -7.34 28.15
C GLY A 376 -40.39 -7.64 28.79
N THR A 377 -39.93 -6.78 29.69
CA THR A 377 -38.73 -7.06 30.47
C THR A 377 -39.12 -8.03 31.58
N PHE A 378 -38.46 -9.19 31.63
CA PHE A 378 -38.58 -10.11 32.78
C PHE A 378 -37.89 -9.56 34.03
N ARG A 379 -37.23 -8.40 33.93
CA ARG A 379 -36.49 -7.77 35.02
C ARG A 379 -37.45 -7.15 36.03
N LYS A 380 -37.26 -7.51 37.28
CA LYS A 380 -37.97 -6.92 38.42
C LYS A 380 -37.19 -5.68 38.89
N PRO A 381 -37.76 -4.46 38.85
CA PRO A 381 -37.10 -3.25 39.31
C PRO A 381 -36.55 -3.43 40.74
N GLY A 382 -35.30 -3.01 40.97
CA GLY A 382 -34.64 -3.12 42.27
C GLY A 382 -34.19 -4.53 42.70
N LYS A 383 -34.53 -5.62 41.97
CA LYS A 383 -34.03 -6.96 42.29
C LYS A 383 -32.54 -7.06 41.96
N VAL A 384 -31.74 -7.46 42.95
CA VAL A 384 -30.29 -7.63 42.84
C VAL A 384 -29.90 -9.10 42.86
N SER A 385 -28.99 -9.50 41.97
CA SER A 385 -28.37 -10.84 42.03
C SER A 385 -27.21 -10.84 43.02
N ALA A 386 -27.41 -11.38 44.22
CA ALA A 386 -26.36 -11.43 45.25
C ALA A 386 -25.38 -12.62 45.09
N LYS A 387 -25.59 -13.49 44.09
CA LYS A 387 -24.87 -14.77 43.92
C LYS A 387 -23.95 -14.78 42.69
N LEU A 388 -23.32 -13.66 42.36
CA LEU A 388 -22.28 -13.62 41.33
C LEU A 388 -20.94 -14.13 41.87
N THR A 389 -20.21 -14.87 41.05
CA THR A 389 -18.80 -15.20 41.33
C THR A 389 -17.94 -13.93 41.27
N PRO A 390 -16.73 -13.92 41.85
CA PRO A 390 -15.85 -12.77 41.74
C PRO A 390 -15.60 -12.35 40.28
N ILE A 391 -15.41 -13.31 39.36
CA ILE A 391 -15.18 -13.06 37.92
C ILE A 391 -16.39 -12.39 37.27
N GLU A 392 -17.59 -12.92 37.51
CA GLU A 392 -18.85 -12.34 37.03
C GLU A 392 -19.10 -10.93 37.56
N ALA A 393 -18.81 -10.70 38.85
CA ALA A 393 -18.92 -9.38 39.47
C ALA A 393 -17.95 -8.37 38.81
N GLY A 394 -16.72 -8.80 38.49
CA GLY A 394 -15.75 -7.98 37.77
C GLY A 394 -16.25 -7.56 36.39
N MET A 395 -16.84 -8.50 35.64
CA MET A 395 -17.45 -8.23 34.35
C MET A 395 -18.63 -7.25 34.46
N LEU A 396 -19.52 -7.43 35.45
CA LEU A 396 -20.65 -6.52 35.72
C LEU A 396 -20.20 -5.08 36.09
N LEU A 397 -19.10 -4.97 36.83
CA LEU A 397 -18.48 -3.70 37.23
C LEU A 397 -17.72 -3.01 36.08
N GLY A 398 -17.55 -3.68 34.95
CA GLY A 398 -16.89 -3.11 33.76
C GLY A 398 -15.37 -3.24 33.77
N MET A 399 -14.81 -4.25 34.45
CA MET A 399 -13.38 -4.58 34.30
C MET A 399 -13.05 -4.85 32.82
N PRO A 400 -11.91 -4.34 32.29
CA PRO A 400 -11.44 -4.73 30.96
C PRO A 400 -11.28 -6.25 30.86
N VAL A 401 -11.70 -6.83 29.74
CA VAL A 401 -11.75 -8.29 29.60
C VAL A 401 -10.35 -8.90 29.68
N GLY A 402 -9.36 -8.28 29.02
CA GLY A 402 -7.97 -8.71 29.08
C GLY A 402 -7.39 -8.67 30.49
N GLU A 403 -7.75 -7.66 31.28
CA GLU A 403 -7.29 -7.53 32.67
C GLU A 403 -7.95 -8.58 33.58
N LEU A 404 -9.23 -8.87 33.36
CA LEU A 404 -9.96 -9.93 34.07
C LEU A 404 -9.35 -11.31 33.76
N LEU A 405 -9.05 -11.62 32.50
CA LEU A 405 -8.39 -12.87 32.12
C LEU A 405 -6.95 -12.96 32.65
N SER A 406 -6.24 -11.83 32.69
CA SER A 406 -4.88 -11.76 33.27
C SER A 406 -4.90 -12.03 34.77
N LEU A 407 -5.91 -11.51 35.50
CA LEU A 407 -6.15 -11.87 36.90
C LEU A 407 -6.45 -13.37 37.05
N SER A 408 -7.26 -13.95 36.15
CA SER A 408 -7.54 -15.39 36.18
C SER A 408 -6.29 -16.24 35.95
N LEU A 409 -5.44 -15.90 34.98
CA LEU A 409 -4.17 -16.59 34.72
C LEU A 409 -3.23 -16.53 35.93
N ALA A 410 -3.07 -15.34 36.52
CA ALA A 410 -2.22 -15.15 37.69
C ALA A 410 -2.79 -15.86 38.94
N ASN A 411 -4.12 -15.91 39.10
CA ASN A 411 -4.75 -16.69 40.17
C ASN A 411 -4.54 -18.20 39.97
N MET A 412 -4.59 -18.69 38.73
CA MET A 412 -4.29 -20.10 38.42
C MET A 412 -2.81 -20.45 38.67
N GLU A 413 -1.89 -19.52 38.43
CA GLU A 413 -0.47 -19.67 38.83
C GLU A 413 -0.36 -19.76 40.37
N ARG A 414 -1.06 -18.88 41.10
CA ARG A 414 -1.12 -18.89 42.58
C ARG A 414 -1.67 -20.21 43.13
N LYS A 415 -2.66 -20.80 42.46
CA LYS A 415 -3.24 -22.13 42.79
C LYS A 415 -2.33 -23.30 42.40
N GLY A 416 -1.26 -23.05 41.64
CA GLY A 416 -0.35 -24.08 41.14
C GLY A 416 -0.93 -24.93 40.01
N LEU A 417 -1.96 -24.45 39.29
CA LEU A 417 -2.59 -25.14 38.16
C LEU A 417 -1.78 -24.99 36.86
N LEU A 418 -1.11 -23.85 36.73
CA LEU A 418 -0.23 -23.51 35.62
C LEU A 418 1.00 -22.76 36.14
N LYS A 419 1.99 -22.58 35.28
CA LYS A 419 3.16 -21.73 35.54
C LYS A 419 3.35 -20.78 34.36
N ILE A 420 3.52 -19.49 34.64
CA ILE A 420 3.81 -18.50 33.61
C ILE A 420 5.32 -18.52 33.36
N LYS A 421 5.76 -19.01 32.20
CA LYS A 421 7.18 -19.11 31.83
C LYS A 421 7.74 -17.79 31.33
N ALA A 422 6.99 -17.10 30.48
CA ALA A 422 7.34 -15.82 29.90
C ALA A 422 6.08 -14.95 29.79
N VAL A 423 6.27 -13.63 29.85
CA VAL A 423 5.17 -12.66 29.82
C VAL A 423 5.13 -11.87 28.51
N GLU A 424 6.28 -11.69 27.85
CA GLU A 424 6.39 -11.04 26.54
C GLU A 424 7.39 -11.85 25.67
N PRO A 425 6.94 -12.75 24.77
CA PRO A 425 5.55 -13.13 24.54
C PRO A 425 4.99 -14.02 25.67
N LEU A 426 3.68 -13.92 25.95
CA LEU A 426 3.02 -14.74 26.98
C LEU A 426 3.15 -16.23 26.63
N CYS A 427 3.80 -16.99 27.52
CA CYS A 427 3.99 -18.43 27.43
C CYS A 427 3.63 -19.06 28.78
N VAL A 428 2.66 -19.97 28.76
CA VAL A 428 2.08 -20.60 29.94
C VAL A 428 2.24 -22.11 29.84
N GLU A 429 2.70 -22.74 30.90
CA GLU A 429 2.80 -24.19 31.00
C GLU A 429 1.76 -24.73 31.99
N ARG A 430 0.91 -25.64 31.52
CA ARG A 430 0.01 -26.38 32.40
C ARG A 430 0.83 -27.35 33.25
N LYS A 431 0.55 -27.41 34.56
CA LYS A 431 1.22 -28.37 35.43
C LYS A 431 0.59 -29.76 35.25
N ASN A 432 1.42 -30.77 34.97
CA ASN A 432 0.98 -32.17 34.90
C ASN A 432 0.33 -32.57 36.23
N TYR A 433 -0.85 -33.21 36.17
CA TYR A 433 -1.68 -33.62 37.32
C TYR A 433 -2.36 -32.50 38.13
N ALA A 434 -2.47 -31.29 37.59
CA ALA A 434 -3.36 -30.28 38.18
C ALA A 434 -4.82 -30.74 38.09
N GLY A 435 -5.52 -30.79 39.22
CA GLY A 435 -6.98 -30.99 39.27
C GLY A 435 -7.74 -29.83 38.59
N PRO A 436 -9.07 -29.94 38.40
CA PRO A 436 -9.85 -28.82 37.87
C PRO A 436 -9.66 -27.59 38.77
N GLY A 437 -9.44 -26.42 38.16
CA GLY A 437 -9.52 -25.15 38.85
C GLY A 437 -10.90 -25.01 39.48
N GLY A 438 -10.96 -24.57 40.74
CA GLY A 438 -12.20 -24.53 41.50
C GLY A 438 -13.29 -23.62 40.89
N ASP A 439 -12.99 -22.83 39.87
CA ASP A 439 -13.93 -21.98 39.14
C ASP A 439 -14.18 -22.53 37.71
N PRO A 440 -15.44 -22.64 37.25
CA PRO A 440 -15.76 -23.18 35.94
C PRO A 440 -15.15 -22.35 34.78
N TYR A 441 -15.00 -21.04 34.94
CA TYR A 441 -14.44 -20.17 33.91
C TYR A 441 -12.93 -20.30 33.79
N GLU A 442 -12.24 -20.46 34.94
CA GLU A 442 -10.80 -20.77 34.97
C GLU A 442 -10.50 -22.10 34.26
N ASN A 443 -11.37 -23.11 34.37
CA ASN A 443 -11.20 -24.38 33.66
C ASN A 443 -11.29 -24.25 32.13
N VAL A 444 -12.24 -23.46 31.64
CA VAL A 444 -12.35 -23.19 30.19
C VAL A 444 -11.09 -22.48 29.70
N LEU A 445 -10.61 -21.49 30.45
CA LEU A 445 -9.37 -20.78 30.13
C LEU A 445 -8.14 -21.70 30.20
N LEU A 446 -8.05 -22.58 31.20
CA LEU A 446 -6.95 -23.54 31.34
C LEU A 446 -6.88 -24.51 30.15
N ASN A 447 -8.04 -24.89 29.60
CA ASN A 447 -8.13 -25.75 28.43
C ASN A 447 -7.75 -25.03 27.12
N SER A 448 -7.65 -23.69 27.12
CA SER A 448 -7.15 -22.91 25.98
C SER A 448 -5.62 -22.93 25.81
N VAL A 449 -4.90 -23.44 26.81
CA VAL A 449 -3.43 -23.53 26.79
C VAL A 449 -2.99 -24.66 25.86
N LYS A 450 -2.31 -24.31 24.77
CA LYS A 450 -1.75 -25.27 23.80
C LYS A 450 -0.49 -25.95 24.36
N PRO A 451 -0.10 -27.12 23.82
CA PRO A 451 1.12 -27.82 24.24
C PRO A 451 2.42 -27.02 24.03
N ASP A 452 2.43 -26.07 23.08
CA ASP A 452 3.55 -25.15 22.83
C ASP A 452 3.62 -23.99 23.85
N GLY A 453 2.66 -23.92 24.77
CA GLY A 453 2.53 -22.90 25.80
C GLY A 453 1.87 -21.60 25.34
N THR A 454 1.36 -21.53 24.11
CA THR A 454 0.57 -20.39 23.64
C THR A 454 -0.91 -20.55 24.01
N LEU A 455 -1.66 -19.43 24.02
CA LEU A 455 -3.11 -19.46 24.22
C LEU A 455 -3.83 -19.52 22.87
N ASP A 456 -4.80 -20.41 22.74
CA ASP A 456 -5.68 -20.45 21.59
C ASP A 456 -6.67 -19.29 21.59
N GLN A 457 -6.59 -18.39 20.61
CA GLN A 457 -7.46 -17.20 20.53
C GLN A 457 -8.96 -17.58 20.46
N GLY A 458 -9.30 -18.64 19.73
CA GLY A 458 -10.68 -19.15 19.66
C GLY A 458 -11.19 -19.58 21.03
N ALA A 459 -10.43 -20.41 21.76
CA ALA A 459 -10.80 -20.84 23.11
C ALA A 459 -10.77 -19.72 24.16
N VAL A 460 -9.93 -18.70 24.00
CA VAL A 460 -9.97 -17.48 24.84
C VAL A 460 -11.30 -16.74 24.63
N ASN A 461 -11.74 -16.57 23.38
CA ASN A 461 -13.04 -15.98 23.09
C ASN A 461 -14.20 -16.81 23.65
N GLU A 462 -14.12 -18.14 23.59
CA GLU A 462 -15.11 -19.04 24.22
C GLU A 462 -15.15 -18.91 25.75
N THR A 463 -14.01 -18.62 26.39
CA THR A 463 -13.97 -18.33 27.83
C THR A 463 -14.81 -17.10 28.16
N VAL A 464 -14.63 -16.01 27.40
CA VAL A 464 -15.42 -14.78 27.56
C VAL A 464 -16.90 -15.05 27.30
N LYS A 465 -17.22 -15.85 26.26
CA LYS A 465 -18.59 -16.31 25.97
C LYS A 465 -19.22 -17.02 27.15
N THR A 466 -18.49 -17.94 27.76
CA THR A 466 -18.96 -18.73 28.90
C THR A 466 -19.22 -17.85 30.12
N ILE A 467 -18.32 -16.89 30.42
CA ILE A 467 -18.49 -15.96 31.55
C ILE A 467 -19.76 -15.13 31.39
N ALA A 468 -19.96 -14.51 30.22
CA ALA A 468 -21.13 -13.65 30.06
C ALA A 468 -22.44 -14.43 29.89
N ALA A 469 -22.44 -15.64 29.33
CA ALA A 469 -23.61 -16.53 29.39
C ALA A 469 -24.01 -16.86 30.85
N GLY A 470 -23.04 -17.19 31.70
CA GLY A 470 -23.30 -17.44 33.13
C GLY A 470 -23.77 -16.20 33.89
N LEU A 471 -23.22 -15.03 33.55
CA LEU A 471 -23.67 -13.74 34.08
C LEU A 471 -25.12 -13.42 33.67
N GLU A 472 -25.45 -13.59 32.39
CA GLU A 472 -26.81 -13.38 31.85
C GLU A 472 -27.82 -14.31 32.51
N GLN A 473 -27.49 -15.60 32.63
CA GLN A 473 -28.33 -16.58 33.33
C GLN A 473 -28.59 -16.20 34.79
N LYS A 474 -27.69 -15.46 35.45
CA LYS A 474 -27.86 -15.00 36.84
C LYS A 474 -28.51 -13.63 36.96
N LEU A 475 -28.58 -12.86 35.86
CA LEU A 475 -29.12 -11.51 35.81
C LEU A 475 -30.45 -11.41 35.05
N TRP A 476 -30.94 -12.50 34.46
CA TRP A 476 -32.12 -12.51 33.57
C TRP A 476 -33.36 -11.80 34.14
N ASP A 477 -33.63 -11.91 35.44
CA ASP A 477 -34.77 -11.27 36.11
C ASP A 477 -34.39 -10.12 37.06
N CYS A 478 -33.12 -9.72 37.06
CA CYS A 478 -32.59 -8.70 37.95
C CYS A 478 -32.53 -7.32 37.27
N ASP A 479 -32.59 -6.28 38.08
CA ASP A 479 -32.30 -4.92 37.66
C ASP A 479 -30.78 -4.74 37.56
N LEU A 480 -30.29 -4.49 36.34
CA LEU A 480 -28.85 -4.33 36.07
C LEU A 480 -28.26 -3.12 36.79
N ALA A 481 -28.98 -1.99 36.83
CA ALA A 481 -28.48 -0.77 37.44
C ALA A 481 -28.39 -0.93 38.97
N ALA A 482 -29.41 -1.56 39.57
CA ALA A 482 -29.40 -1.90 40.99
C ALA A 482 -28.27 -2.90 41.33
N SER A 483 -28.09 -3.93 40.51
CA SER A 483 -27.04 -4.95 40.71
C SER A 483 -25.64 -4.37 40.60
N ARG A 484 -25.37 -3.53 39.59
CA ARG A 484 -24.09 -2.83 39.44
C ARG A 484 -23.82 -1.91 40.64
N THR A 485 -24.82 -1.19 41.11
CA THR A 485 -24.70 -0.31 42.29
C THR A 485 -24.39 -1.11 43.56
N TYR A 486 -25.02 -2.27 43.73
CA TYR A 486 -24.75 -3.17 44.86
C TYR A 486 -23.30 -3.66 44.89
N TYR A 487 -22.79 -4.19 43.78
CA TYR A 487 -21.40 -4.66 43.71
C TYR A 487 -20.39 -3.51 43.80
N LYS A 488 -20.73 -2.31 43.31
CA LYS A 488 -19.88 -1.13 43.47
C LYS A 488 -19.75 -0.73 44.94
N LYS A 489 -20.86 -0.71 45.69
CA LYS A 489 -20.83 -0.49 47.14
C LYS A 489 -20.00 -1.53 47.87
N GLN A 490 -20.07 -2.80 47.45
CA GLN A 490 -19.20 -3.84 48.02
C GLN A 490 -17.72 -3.57 47.73
N LEU A 491 -17.37 -3.14 46.51
CA LEU A 491 -16.00 -2.80 46.14
C LEU A 491 -15.47 -1.65 46.99
N ASP A 492 -16.27 -0.59 47.12
CA ASP A 492 -15.90 0.61 47.87
C ASP A 492 -15.75 0.33 49.37
N ALA A 493 -16.49 -0.63 49.92
CA ALA A 493 -16.38 -1.08 51.31
C ALA A 493 -15.30 -2.15 51.54
N TYR A 494 -14.85 -2.84 50.48
CA TYR A 494 -13.95 -3.98 50.60
C TYR A 494 -12.52 -3.56 50.95
N GLN A 495 -11.93 -4.19 51.95
CA GLN A 495 -10.54 -3.97 52.37
C GLN A 495 -9.67 -5.15 51.92
N PRO A 496 -8.68 -4.94 51.03
CA PRO A 496 -7.82 -6.01 50.55
C PRO A 496 -7.03 -6.70 51.67
N GLY A 497 -7.09 -8.03 51.73
CA GLY A 497 -6.27 -8.86 52.61
C GLY A 497 -4.94 -9.30 51.97
N LYS A 498 -4.49 -10.51 52.33
CA LYS A 498 -3.25 -11.15 51.83
C LYS A 498 -3.42 -11.82 50.46
N ALA A 499 -4.63 -11.83 49.90
CA ALA A 499 -5.01 -12.50 48.66
C ALA A 499 -4.85 -14.04 48.71
N ASP A 500 -5.05 -14.62 49.90
CA ASP A 500 -4.96 -16.08 50.12
C ASP A 500 -6.19 -16.83 49.55
N THR A 501 -7.34 -16.17 49.43
CA THR A 501 -8.57 -16.73 48.86
C THR A 501 -8.87 -16.14 47.50
N ASP A 502 -9.59 -16.86 46.65
CA ASP A 502 -9.98 -16.36 45.32
C ASP A 502 -10.77 -15.06 45.40
N LYS A 503 -11.72 -15.00 46.34
CA LYS A 503 -12.49 -13.79 46.59
C LYS A 503 -11.54 -12.64 46.94
N ASP A 504 -10.65 -12.83 47.91
CA ASP A 504 -9.73 -11.77 48.32
C ASP A 504 -8.78 -11.34 47.18
N TYR A 505 -8.31 -12.30 46.37
CA TYR A 505 -7.46 -12.04 45.22
C TYR A 505 -8.15 -11.19 44.15
N TYR A 506 -9.34 -11.59 43.69
CA TYR A 506 -10.05 -10.86 42.62
C TYR A 506 -10.52 -9.48 43.08
N TRP A 507 -11.07 -9.37 44.29
CA TRP A 507 -11.53 -8.09 44.82
C TRP A 507 -10.38 -7.12 45.10
N GLY A 508 -9.20 -7.61 45.52
CA GLY A 508 -7.99 -6.80 45.59
C GLY A 508 -7.53 -6.31 44.20
N GLY A 509 -7.66 -7.14 43.16
CA GLY A 509 -7.42 -6.74 41.77
C GLY A 509 -8.37 -5.63 41.29
N TYR A 510 -9.64 -5.69 41.67
CA TYR A 510 -10.63 -4.64 41.35
C TYR A 510 -10.33 -3.34 42.09
N ARG A 511 -9.93 -3.42 43.36
CA ARG A 511 -9.44 -2.25 44.13
C ARG A 511 -8.21 -1.62 43.49
N ARG A 512 -7.29 -2.42 42.92
CA ARG A 512 -6.15 -1.90 42.17
C ARG A 512 -6.62 -1.04 41.00
N ARG A 513 -7.55 -1.57 40.20
CA ARG A 513 -8.03 -0.91 38.99
C ARG A 513 -8.88 0.34 39.25
N PHE A 514 -9.86 0.23 40.14
CA PHE A 514 -10.85 1.30 40.36
C PHE A 514 -10.48 2.29 41.46
N ASN A 515 -9.66 1.88 42.44
CA ASN A 515 -9.31 2.70 43.60
C ASN A 515 -7.80 2.88 43.79
N GLY A 516 -6.96 2.39 42.87
CA GLY A 516 -5.50 2.60 42.92
C GLY A 516 -4.76 1.82 44.01
N TYR A 517 -5.31 0.70 44.50
CA TYR A 517 -4.61 -0.17 45.46
C TYR A 517 -3.35 -0.81 44.85
N ILE A 518 -2.18 -0.54 45.44
CA ILE A 518 -0.90 -1.06 44.94
C ILE A 518 -0.47 -2.23 45.82
N ASN A 519 -0.38 -3.43 45.23
CA ASN A 519 0.18 -4.61 45.89
C ASN A 519 1.07 -5.39 44.89
N PRO A 520 2.30 -5.78 45.28
CA PRO A 520 3.22 -6.53 44.43
C PRO A 520 2.64 -7.83 43.85
N ILE A 521 1.65 -8.44 44.51
CA ILE A 521 1.02 -9.69 44.02
C ILE A 521 0.36 -9.51 42.65
N TYR A 522 -0.02 -8.28 42.28
CA TYR A 522 -0.63 -7.95 40.99
C TYR A 522 0.36 -7.40 39.97
N ALA A 523 1.66 -7.31 40.29
CA ALA A 523 2.66 -6.72 39.39
C ALA A 523 2.74 -7.43 38.02
N ARG A 524 2.48 -8.75 38.01
CA ARG A 524 2.47 -9.58 36.78
C ARG A 524 1.21 -9.40 35.94
N VAL A 525 0.11 -8.90 36.52
CA VAL A 525 -1.18 -8.78 35.81
C VAL A 525 -1.08 -7.78 34.67
N GLU A 526 -0.36 -6.68 34.87
CA GLU A 526 -0.21 -5.63 33.86
C GLU A 526 0.64 -6.08 32.66
N SER A 527 1.73 -6.81 32.91
CA SER A 527 2.57 -7.34 31.85
C SER A 527 1.87 -8.46 31.07
N VAL A 528 1.13 -9.35 31.75
CA VAL A 528 0.30 -10.36 31.07
C VAL A 528 -0.80 -9.70 30.23
N ASN A 529 -1.45 -8.67 30.75
CA ASN A 529 -2.50 -7.93 30.04
C ASN A 529 -1.96 -7.22 28.80
N LYS A 530 -0.73 -6.69 28.85
CA LYS A 530 -0.10 -6.01 27.71
C LYS A 530 0.09 -6.94 26.51
N ASP A 531 0.58 -8.16 26.73
CA ASP A 531 0.74 -9.15 25.64
C ASP A 531 -0.63 -9.70 25.17
N LEU A 532 -1.55 -9.98 26.09
CA LEU A 532 -2.89 -10.47 25.75
C LEU A 532 -3.69 -9.43 24.94
N GLY A 533 -3.62 -8.15 25.35
CA GLY A 533 -4.24 -7.04 24.63
C GLY A 533 -3.56 -6.73 23.29
N ALA A 534 -2.26 -6.97 23.15
CA ALA A 534 -1.57 -6.86 21.85
C ALA A 534 -2.00 -7.95 20.86
N LYS A 535 -2.28 -9.16 21.36
CA LYS A 535 -2.73 -10.30 20.54
C LYS A 535 -4.22 -10.28 20.22
N VAL A 536 -5.03 -9.67 21.09
CA VAL A 536 -6.48 -9.54 20.91
C VAL A 536 -6.90 -8.11 21.32
N PRO A 537 -6.77 -7.13 20.41
CA PRO A 537 -7.05 -5.72 20.70
C PRO A 537 -8.47 -5.47 21.24
N GLU A 538 -9.43 -6.32 20.87
CA GLU A 538 -10.82 -6.25 21.32
C GLU A 538 -10.95 -6.43 22.85
N LEU A 539 -10.04 -7.19 23.46
CA LEU A 539 -10.03 -7.48 24.91
C LEU A 539 -9.49 -6.32 25.75
N ALA A 540 -8.89 -5.29 25.14
CA ALA A 540 -8.40 -4.11 25.85
C ALA A 540 -9.55 -3.24 26.42
N SER A 541 -10.78 -3.45 25.94
CA SER A 541 -11.96 -2.70 26.33
C SER A 541 -12.81 -3.46 27.37
N SER A 542 -13.75 -2.75 28.02
CA SER A 542 -14.74 -3.39 28.92
C SER A 542 -15.70 -4.28 28.14
N PHE A 543 -16.37 -5.21 28.82
CA PHE A 543 -17.32 -6.12 28.18
C PHE A 543 -18.41 -5.39 27.36
N GLU A 544 -18.88 -4.22 27.81
CA GLU A 544 -19.87 -3.39 27.10
C GLU A 544 -19.38 -2.90 25.73
N ASN A 545 -18.08 -2.66 25.60
CA ASN A 545 -17.46 -2.30 24.32
C ASN A 545 -17.14 -3.57 23.51
N PHE A 546 -16.62 -4.61 24.17
CA PHE A 546 -16.37 -5.92 23.55
C PHE A 546 -17.62 -6.48 22.87
N ARG A 547 -18.81 -6.37 23.48
CA ARG A 547 -20.08 -6.85 22.88
C ARG A 547 -20.51 -6.14 21.60
N THR A 548 -19.94 -4.97 21.32
CA THR A 548 -20.20 -4.24 20.07
C THR A 548 -19.21 -4.57 18.96
N THR A 549 -18.15 -5.34 19.26
CA THR A 549 -17.13 -5.75 18.30
C THR A 549 -17.59 -6.95 17.46
N GLN A 550 -17.01 -7.12 16.27
CA GLN A 550 -17.32 -8.22 15.36
C GLN A 550 -17.05 -9.61 16.00
N ALA A 551 -16.06 -9.71 16.88
CA ALA A 551 -15.75 -10.93 17.65
C ALA A 551 -16.94 -11.41 18.51
N CYS A 552 -17.82 -10.50 18.89
CA CYS A 552 -19.05 -10.80 19.63
C CYS A 552 -20.25 -11.09 18.73
N TYR A 553 -20.28 -10.50 17.52
CA TYR A 553 -21.32 -10.75 16.50
C TYR A 553 -21.29 -12.16 15.92
N GLU A 554 -20.11 -12.78 15.84
CA GLU A 554 -19.93 -14.19 15.43
C GLU A 554 -20.18 -15.18 16.59
N GLY A 555 -20.39 -14.67 17.81
CA GLY A 555 -20.69 -15.43 19.03
C GLY A 555 -22.12 -15.27 19.53
N ALA A 556 -22.50 -16.09 20.51
CA ALA A 556 -23.85 -16.18 21.08
C ALA A 556 -24.44 -14.88 21.70
N PHE A 557 -23.73 -13.76 21.66
CA PHE A 557 -24.11 -12.52 22.37
C PHE A 557 -25.14 -11.64 21.66
N ASN A 558 -25.51 -11.96 20.42
CA ASN A 558 -26.66 -11.31 19.77
C ASN A 558 -27.82 -12.28 19.52
N ARG A 559 -27.78 -13.47 20.13
CA ARG A 559 -28.97 -14.31 20.23
C ARG A 559 -29.80 -13.81 21.40
N ASN A 560 -30.50 -12.70 21.18
CA ASN A 560 -31.65 -12.39 22.02
C ASN A 560 -32.51 -13.66 22.06
N VAL A 561 -33.09 -14.03 23.20
CA VAL A 561 -34.03 -15.16 23.30
C VAL A 561 -35.12 -15.06 22.23
N CYS A 562 -35.47 -13.83 21.83
CA CYS A 562 -36.35 -13.54 20.69
C CYS A 562 -35.75 -13.91 19.32
N HIS A 563 -34.45 -13.73 19.08
CA HIS A 563 -33.77 -14.17 17.86
C HIS A 563 -33.69 -15.69 17.77
N ASP A 564 -33.35 -16.40 18.86
CA ASP A 564 -33.37 -17.88 18.86
C ASP A 564 -34.81 -18.41 18.70
N ALA A 565 -35.81 -17.83 19.38
CA ALA A 565 -37.20 -18.23 19.20
C ALA A 565 -37.69 -17.99 17.76
N CYS A 566 -37.33 -16.87 17.13
CA CYS A 566 -37.65 -16.59 15.73
C CYS A 566 -36.89 -17.51 14.76
N HIS A 567 -35.62 -17.78 15.00
CA HIS A 567 -34.80 -18.67 14.15
C HIS A 567 -35.25 -20.13 14.28
N SER A 568 -35.60 -20.58 15.49
CA SER A 568 -36.20 -21.90 15.73
C SER A 568 -37.59 -22.01 15.10
N ALA A 569 -38.44 -20.98 15.17
CA ALA A 569 -39.74 -20.99 14.50
C ALA A 569 -39.61 -21.09 12.96
N CYS A 570 -38.62 -20.43 12.37
CA CYS A 570 -38.33 -20.58 10.94
C CYS A 570 -37.82 -21.99 10.58
N HIS A 571 -36.93 -22.58 11.39
CA HIS A 571 -36.48 -23.95 11.19
C HIS A 571 -37.62 -24.98 11.36
N SER A 572 -38.48 -24.80 12.36
CA SER A 572 -39.66 -25.65 12.56
C SER A 572 -40.64 -25.54 11.39
N ALA A 573 -40.84 -24.35 10.83
CA ALA A 573 -41.70 -24.15 9.66
C ALA A 573 -41.16 -24.87 8.40
N CYS A 574 -39.85 -24.87 8.19
CA CYS A 574 -39.23 -25.62 7.09
C CYS A 574 -39.33 -27.14 7.26
N VAL A 575 -39.15 -27.66 8.47
CA VAL A 575 -39.28 -29.11 8.74
C VAL A 575 -40.75 -29.56 8.66
N SER A 576 -41.71 -28.72 9.07
CA SER A 576 -43.14 -29.02 8.93
C SER A 576 -43.68 -28.89 7.50
N ALA A 577 -42.99 -28.17 6.62
CA ALA A 577 -43.37 -28.04 5.21
C ALA A 577 -42.79 -29.16 4.32
N GLY A 578 -41.95 -30.03 4.88
CA GLY A 578 -41.35 -31.20 4.22
C GLY A 578 -41.97 -32.54 4.60
N HIS A 579 -43.11 -32.54 5.32
CA HIS A 579 -43.91 -33.72 5.63
C HIS A 579 -45.29 -33.64 5.00
#